data_AF-A0A5Q2FFA3-F1
#
_entry.id   AF-A0A5Q2FFA3-F1
#
_cell.length_a   1.000
_cell.length_b   1.000
_cell.length_c   1.000
_cell.angle_alpha   90.00
_cell.angle_beta   90.00
_cell.angle_gamma   90.00
#
_symmetry.space_group_name_H-M   'P 1'
#
loop_
_entity.id
_entity.type
_entity.pdbx_description
1 polymer ?
#
loop_
_entity_poly.entity_id
_entity_poly.type
_entity_poly.pdbx_seq_one_letter_code
_entity_poly.pdbx_strand_id
1 'polypeptide(L)'
;MRLSALVAGILMAAYLLMRPYPDDLTSPWWIAAHVCGIGAFIALAALADRIGGPGRPVTALGAALVLPYYGAETFGLAAGADPVATRMQPVALAMFGLGLLLVAVGGILLARRRPAAWPLGVLMALVLPQFYLPAYGRMAFGVAFLAAAIWLVARQSARMRREISAAAVSSARWSTGG
;
A
#
# COMPACT_ATOMS: atom_id res chain seq x y z
N MET A 1 -0.01 -5.41 12.71
CA MET A 1 -0.61 -4.25 11.99
C MET A 1 0.46 -3.21 11.66
N ARG A 2 1.22 -2.69 12.66
CA ARG A 2 2.30 -1.70 12.47
C ARG A 2 3.31 -2.08 11.38
N LEU A 3 3.85 -3.31 11.44
CA LEU A 3 4.81 -3.81 10.46
C LEU A 3 4.26 -3.79 9.03
N SER A 4 3.03 -4.28 8.80
CA SER A 4 2.45 -4.28 7.44
C SER A 4 2.27 -2.87 6.89
N ALA A 5 1.86 -1.91 7.74
CA ALA A 5 1.71 -0.53 7.30
C ALA A 5 3.06 0.08 6.87
N LEU A 6 4.10 -0.08 7.69
CA LEU A 6 5.44 0.43 7.34
C LEU A 6 6.01 -0.26 6.11
N VAL A 7 5.91 -1.59 6.02
CA VAL A 7 6.38 -2.35 4.85
C VAL A 7 5.65 -1.87 3.59
N ALA A 8 4.32 -1.70 3.63
CA ALA A 8 3.57 -1.16 2.49
C ALA A 8 4.05 0.24 2.10
N GLY A 9 4.25 1.12 3.09
CA GLY A 9 4.73 2.49 2.88
C GLY A 9 6.13 2.54 2.26
N ILE A 10 7.08 1.79 2.83
CA ILE A 10 8.47 1.73 2.38
C ILE A 10 8.53 1.18 0.96
N LEU A 11 7.82 0.07 0.69
CA LEU A 11 7.85 -0.58 -0.61
C LEU A 11 7.15 0.27 -1.68
N MET A 12 6.06 0.98 -1.36
CA MET A 12 5.43 1.92 -2.30
C MET A 12 6.33 3.11 -2.62
N ALA A 13 7.01 3.67 -1.61
CA ALA A 13 8.00 4.72 -1.83
C ALA A 13 9.17 4.22 -2.69
N ALA A 14 9.73 3.04 -2.36
CA ALA A 14 10.80 2.43 -3.13
C ALA A 14 10.40 2.17 -4.59
N TYR A 15 9.19 1.63 -4.81
CA TYR A 15 8.64 1.44 -6.16
C TYR A 15 8.69 2.72 -6.98
N LEU A 16 8.18 3.83 -6.45
CA LEU A 16 8.03 5.06 -7.23
C LEU A 16 9.30 5.90 -7.29
N LEU A 17 10.23 5.74 -6.34
CA LEU A 17 11.52 6.44 -6.32
C LEU A 17 12.61 5.73 -7.15
N MET A 18 12.62 4.39 -7.17
CA MET A 18 13.62 3.61 -7.91
C MET A 18 13.24 3.40 -9.37
N ARG A 19 11.95 3.57 -9.72
CA ARG A 19 11.50 3.40 -11.09
C ARG A 19 12.24 4.37 -12.01
N PRO A 20 12.82 3.91 -13.13
CA PRO A 20 13.46 4.81 -14.09
C PRO A 20 12.41 5.71 -14.75
N TYR A 21 12.76 7.00 -14.89
CA TYR A 21 11.96 7.99 -15.61
C TYR A 21 12.84 8.72 -16.64
N PRO A 22 12.47 8.77 -17.94
CA PRO A 22 11.35 8.05 -18.58
C PRO A 22 11.48 6.52 -18.44
N ASP A 23 10.39 5.81 -18.73
CA ASP A 23 10.31 4.35 -18.55
C ASP A 23 11.39 3.64 -19.39
N ASP A 24 12.50 3.24 -18.76
CA ASP A 24 13.49 2.33 -19.31
C ASP A 24 13.17 0.90 -18.82
N LEU A 25 12.46 0.16 -19.67
CA LEU A 25 11.95 -1.18 -19.38
C LEU A 25 13.07 -2.25 -19.32
N THR A 26 14.27 -1.92 -19.82
CA THR A 26 15.43 -2.83 -19.81
C THR A 26 16.30 -2.67 -18.57
N SER A 27 16.05 -1.62 -17.79
CA SER A 27 16.83 -1.31 -16.60
C SER A 27 16.62 -2.35 -15.49
N PRO A 28 17.66 -2.82 -14.78
CA PRO A 28 17.48 -3.64 -13.58
C PRO A 28 16.69 -2.91 -12.48
N TRP A 29 16.70 -1.57 -12.50
CA TRP A 29 15.88 -0.74 -11.61
C TRP A 29 14.39 -0.84 -11.90
N TRP A 30 13.99 -1.14 -13.13
CA TRP A 30 12.59 -1.45 -13.46
C TRP A 30 12.12 -2.69 -12.70
N ILE A 31 12.92 -3.75 -12.72
CA ILE A 31 12.63 -5.01 -12.03
C ILE A 31 12.53 -4.77 -10.53
N ALA A 32 13.55 -4.12 -9.94
CA ALA A 32 13.57 -3.82 -8.50
C ALA A 32 12.35 -3.01 -8.08
N ALA A 33 12.01 -1.97 -8.84
CA ALA A 33 10.84 -1.15 -8.58
C ALA A 33 9.54 -1.97 -8.61
N HIS A 34 9.32 -2.79 -9.64
CA HIS A 34 8.08 -3.56 -9.76
C HIS A 34 7.95 -4.65 -8.70
N VAL A 35 9.06 -5.27 -8.29
CA VAL A 35 9.07 -6.18 -7.12
C VAL A 35 8.67 -5.44 -5.84
N CYS A 36 9.17 -4.21 -5.63
CA CYS A 36 8.69 -3.37 -4.54
C CYS A 36 7.19 -3.06 -4.66
N GLY A 37 6.68 -2.76 -5.85
CA GLY A 37 5.26 -2.54 -6.10
C GLY A 37 4.40 -3.75 -5.73
N ILE A 38 4.78 -4.95 -6.18
CA ILE A 38 4.15 -6.23 -5.81
C ILE A 38 4.13 -6.39 -4.28
N GLY A 39 5.29 -6.21 -3.64
CA GLY A 39 5.41 -6.33 -2.19
C GLY A 39 4.55 -5.31 -1.44
N ALA A 40 4.39 -4.09 -1.96
CA ALA A 40 3.52 -3.08 -1.38
C ALA A 40 2.04 -3.53 -1.40
N PHE A 41 1.53 -4.05 -2.51
CA PHE A 41 0.16 -4.56 -2.59
C PHE A 41 -0.08 -5.78 -1.67
N ILE A 42 0.88 -6.71 -1.59
CA ILE A 42 0.82 -7.82 -0.63
C ILE A 42 0.79 -7.30 0.81
N ALA A 43 1.62 -6.31 1.14
CA ALA A 43 1.66 -5.72 2.47
C ALA A 43 0.36 -4.97 2.82
N LEU A 44 -0.31 -4.35 1.85
CA LEU A 44 -1.63 -3.75 2.02
C LEU A 44 -2.71 -4.80 2.28
N ALA A 45 -2.70 -5.92 1.54
CA ALA A 45 -3.60 -7.05 1.81
C ALA A 45 -3.38 -7.61 3.23
N ALA A 46 -2.13 -7.78 3.65
CA ALA A 46 -1.78 -8.21 5.01
C ALA A 46 -2.17 -7.16 6.07
N LEU A 47 -2.12 -5.87 5.75
CA LEU A 47 -2.59 -4.81 6.65
C LEU A 47 -4.11 -4.90 6.83
N ALA A 48 -4.85 -5.04 5.73
CA ALA A 48 -6.30 -5.19 5.74
C ALA A 48 -6.74 -6.44 6.51
N ASP A 49 -6.02 -7.55 6.34
CA ASP A 49 -6.24 -8.79 7.09
C ASP A 49 -6.14 -8.58 8.61
N ARG A 50 -5.06 -7.92 9.05
CA ARG A 50 -4.82 -7.62 10.48
C ARG A 50 -5.80 -6.60 11.08
N ILE A 51 -6.46 -5.79 10.25
CA ILE A 51 -7.51 -4.87 10.70
C ILE A 51 -8.87 -5.56 10.73
N GLY A 52 -9.09 -6.50 9.81
CA GLY A 52 -10.34 -7.27 9.66
C GLY A 52 -11.48 -6.47 9.02
N GLY A 53 -12.65 -7.10 8.96
CA GLY A 53 -13.85 -6.51 8.35
C GLY A 53 -13.90 -6.65 6.82
N PRO A 54 -14.86 -5.98 6.16
CA PRO A 54 -15.12 -6.18 4.72
C PRO A 54 -13.97 -5.73 3.81
N GLY A 55 -13.10 -4.83 4.28
CA GLY A 55 -11.93 -4.39 3.52
C GLY A 55 -10.88 -5.49 3.28
N ARG A 56 -10.87 -6.55 4.10
CA ARG A 56 -9.92 -7.67 4.01
C ARG A 56 -10.03 -8.42 2.68
N PRO A 57 -11.16 -9.09 2.34
CA PRO A 57 -11.27 -9.81 1.08
C PRO A 57 -11.17 -8.88 -0.13
N VAL A 58 -11.70 -7.66 -0.04
CA VAL A 58 -11.65 -6.66 -1.11
C VAL A 58 -10.21 -6.26 -1.46
N THR A 59 -9.39 -5.92 -0.45
CA THR A 59 -7.99 -5.53 -0.68
C THR A 59 -7.15 -6.72 -1.16
N ALA A 60 -7.41 -7.92 -0.63
CA ALA A 60 -6.70 -9.13 -1.04
C ALA A 60 -6.98 -9.50 -2.50
N LEU A 61 -8.25 -9.47 -2.91
CA LEU A 61 -8.64 -9.70 -4.32
C LEU A 61 -8.08 -8.60 -5.22
N GLY A 62 -8.14 -7.35 -4.79
CA GLY A 62 -7.56 -6.23 -5.54
C GLY A 62 -6.06 -6.40 -5.79
N ALA A 63 -5.30 -6.76 -4.75
CA ALA A 63 -3.89 -7.09 -4.89
C ALA A 63 -3.69 -8.27 -5.86
N ALA A 64 -4.40 -9.38 -5.67
CA ALA A 64 -4.28 -10.57 -6.51
C ALA A 64 -4.51 -10.30 -8.00
N LEU A 65 -5.39 -9.35 -8.35
CA LEU A 65 -5.64 -8.97 -9.74
C LEU A 65 -4.58 -8.00 -10.32
N VAL A 66 -3.92 -7.20 -9.50
CA VAL A 66 -2.83 -6.31 -9.92
C VAL A 66 -1.54 -7.09 -10.19
N LEU A 67 -1.26 -8.09 -9.36
CA LEU A 67 0.02 -8.82 -9.36
C LEU A 67 0.41 -9.41 -10.73
N PRO A 68 -0.49 -10.04 -11.51
CA PRO A 68 -0.15 -10.58 -12.84
C PRO A 68 0.40 -9.54 -13.80
N TYR A 69 -0.16 -8.32 -13.81
CA TYR A 69 0.29 -7.24 -14.69
C TYR A 69 1.73 -6.81 -14.32
N TYR A 70 2.01 -6.62 -13.03
CA TYR A 70 3.37 -6.34 -12.56
C TYR A 70 4.33 -7.49 -12.87
N GLY A 71 3.91 -8.75 -12.69
CA GLY A 71 4.72 -9.92 -13.00
C GLY A 71 5.09 -9.99 -14.48
N ALA A 72 4.13 -9.73 -15.37
CA ALA A 72 4.36 -9.67 -16.82
C ALA A 72 5.34 -8.56 -17.20
N GLU A 73 5.18 -7.34 -16.65
CA GLU A 73 6.10 -6.23 -16.88
C GLU A 73 7.49 -6.46 -16.27
N THR A 74 7.58 -7.20 -15.18
CA THR A 74 8.86 -7.46 -14.48
C THR A 74 9.65 -8.56 -15.17
N PHE A 75 9.03 -9.74 -15.28
CA PHE A 75 9.73 -10.95 -15.70
C PHE A 75 9.56 -11.23 -17.18
N GLY A 76 8.41 -10.91 -17.76
CA GLY A 76 8.16 -11.09 -19.19
C GLY A 76 9.07 -10.20 -20.04
N LEU A 77 9.14 -8.91 -19.71
CA LEU A 77 10.01 -7.97 -20.43
C LEU A 77 11.50 -8.31 -20.26
N ALA A 78 11.92 -8.68 -19.05
CA ALA A 78 13.29 -9.15 -18.81
C ALA A 78 13.63 -10.43 -19.61
N ALA A 79 12.64 -11.26 -19.92
CA ALA A 79 12.77 -12.42 -20.77
C ALA A 79 12.65 -12.12 -22.28
N GLY A 80 12.53 -10.85 -22.68
CA GLY A 80 12.47 -10.41 -24.07
C GLY A 80 11.07 -10.37 -24.70
N ALA A 81 10.00 -10.39 -23.89
CA ALA A 81 8.64 -10.20 -24.40
C ALA A 81 8.46 -8.80 -25.01
N ASP A 82 7.61 -8.70 -26.04
CA ASP A 82 7.31 -7.43 -26.68
C ASP A 82 6.65 -6.44 -25.69
N PRO A 83 7.21 -5.23 -25.48
CA PRO A 83 6.67 -4.27 -24.52
C PRO A 83 5.25 -3.83 -24.79
N VAL A 84 4.88 -3.64 -26.07
CA VAL A 84 3.56 -3.11 -26.43
C VAL A 84 2.52 -4.20 -26.23
N ALA A 85 2.76 -5.40 -26.75
CA ALA A 85 1.88 -6.56 -26.60
C ALA A 85 1.67 -6.92 -25.12
N THR A 86 2.72 -6.82 -24.29
CA THR A 86 2.63 -7.09 -22.85
C THR A 86 1.76 -6.06 -22.13
N ARG A 87 1.99 -4.76 -22.37
CA ARG A 87 1.32 -3.67 -21.64
C ARG A 87 -0.09 -3.39 -22.15
N MET A 88 -0.35 -3.66 -23.42
CA MET A 88 -1.64 -3.42 -24.06
C MET A 88 -2.51 -4.67 -24.16
N GLN A 89 -2.12 -5.77 -23.51
CA GLN A 89 -2.92 -6.99 -23.48
C GLN A 89 -4.26 -6.70 -22.77
N PRO A 90 -5.43 -6.88 -23.43
CA PRO A 90 -6.71 -6.40 -22.91
C PRO A 90 -7.16 -7.04 -21.57
N VAL A 91 -6.90 -8.33 -21.39
CA VAL A 91 -7.24 -9.06 -20.15
C VAL A 91 -6.36 -8.59 -19.00
N ALA A 92 -5.06 -8.42 -19.23
CA ALA A 92 -4.11 -7.92 -18.24
C ALA A 92 -4.49 -6.50 -17.80
N LEU A 93 -4.84 -5.61 -18.74
CA LEU A 93 -5.32 -4.26 -18.44
C LEU A 93 -6.63 -4.27 -17.65
N ALA A 94 -7.60 -5.12 -18.03
CA ALA A 94 -8.87 -5.23 -17.32
C ALA A 94 -8.68 -5.72 -15.88
N MET A 95 -7.86 -6.76 -15.68
CA MET A 95 -7.52 -7.28 -14.36
C MET A 95 -6.79 -6.23 -13.53
N PHE A 96 -5.79 -5.54 -14.12
CA PHE A 96 -5.04 -4.50 -13.45
C PHE A 96 -5.94 -3.34 -13.00
N GLY A 97 -6.76 -2.81 -13.90
CA GLY A 97 -7.69 -1.73 -13.61
C GLY A 97 -8.71 -2.12 -12.53
N LEU A 98 -9.34 -3.29 -12.66
CA LEU A 98 -10.28 -3.80 -11.65
C LEU A 98 -9.59 -4.01 -10.30
N GLY A 99 -8.36 -4.53 -10.30
CA GLY A 99 -7.56 -4.71 -9.11
C GLY A 99 -7.29 -3.40 -8.38
N LEU A 100 -6.91 -2.35 -9.11
CA LEU A 100 -6.70 -1.01 -8.55
C LEU A 100 -7.99 -0.40 -7.98
N LEU A 101 -9.13 -0.58 -8.66
CA LEU A 101 -10.44 -0.13 -8.15
C LEU A 101 -10.80 -0.85 -6.84
N LEU A 102 -10.54 -2.16 -6.75
CA LEU A 102 -10.76 -2.90 -5.51
C LEU A 102 -9.82 -2.46 -4.39
N VAL A 103 -8.54 -2.17 -4.69
CA VAL A 103 -7.61 -1.59 -3.70
C VAL A 103 -8.13 -0.23 -3.21
N ALA A 104 -8.68 0.60 -4.09
CA ALA A 104 -9.28 1.88 -3.72
C ALA A 104 -10.46 1.71 -2.76
N VAL A 105 -11.40 0.81 -3.08
CA VAL A 105 -12.53 0.46 -2.19
C VAL A 105 -12.02 -0.11 -0.86
N GLY A 106 -11.01 -0.97 -0.90
CA GLY A 106 -10.32 -1.51 0.26
C GLY A 106 -9.77 -0.40 1.18
N GLY A 107 -9.13 0.62 0.60
CA GLY A 107 -8.63 1.79 1.32
C GLY A 107 -9.73 2.61 2.01
N ILE A 108 -10.87 2.81 1.34
CA ILE A 108 -12.04 3.48 1.92
C ILE A 108 -12.59 2.68 3.10
N LEU A 109 -12.78 1.37 2.93
CA LEU A 109 -13.25 0.48 3.99
C LEU A 109 -12.28 0.42 5.18
N LEU A 110 -10.97 0.45 4.91
CA LEU A 110 -9.91 0.53 5.91
C LEU A 110 -10.03 1.81 6.75
N ALA A 111 -10.17 2.96 6.09
CA ALA A 111 -10.32 4.26 6.74
C ALA A 111 -11.60 4.34 7.59
N ARG A 112 -12.72 3.78 7.08
CA ARG A 112 -13.97 3.68 7.85
C ARG A 112 -13.83 2.81 9.09
N ARG A 113 -13.15 1.67 8.96
CA ARG A 113 -12.96 0.72 10.08
C ARG A 113 -11.96 1.24 11.12
N ARG A 114 -10.94 1.97 10.67
CA ARG A 114 -9.87 2.56 11.48
C ARG A 114 -9.68 4.02 11.06
N PRO A 115 -10.39 4.97 11.69
CA PRO A 115 -10.32 6.40 11.29
C PRO A 115 -8.90 6.98 11.28
N ALA A 116 -8.00 6.50 12.14
CA ALA A 116 -6.59 6.91 12.13
C ALA A 116 -5.83 6.55 10.83
N ALA A 117 -6.36 5.63 10.02
CA ALA A 117 -5.81 5.20 8.74
C ALA A 117 -6.32 6.03 7.55
N TRP A 118 -7.11 7.09 7.78
CA TRP A 118 -7.69 7.88 6.70
C TRP A 118 -6.68 8.39 5.66
N PRO A 119 -5.45 8.87 6.00
CA PRO A 119 -4.52 9.35 4.98
C PRO A 119 -4.07 8.21 4.07
N LEU A 120 -3.81 7.04 4.67
CA LEU A 120 -3.41 5.84 3.94
C LEU A 120 -4.55 5.32 3.07
N GLY A 121 -5.78 5.32 3.59
CA GLY A 121 -6.97 4.91 2.83
C GLY A 121 -7.26 5.83 1.64
N VAL A 122 -7.09 7.14 1.79
CA VAL A 122 -7.19 8.11 0.69
C VAL A 122 -6.10 7.84 -0.35
N LEU A 123 -4.85 7.65 0.06
CA LEU A 123 -3.78 7.36 -0.88
C LEU A 123 -3.96 6.02 -1.59
N MET A 124 -4.48 4.98 -0.92
CA MET A 124 -4.89 3.74 -1.58
C MET A 124 -5.93 3.99 -2.68
N ALA A 125 -6.90 4.89 -2.45
CA ALA A 125 -7.88 5.28 -3.46
C ALA A 125 -7.27 6.07 -4.63
N LEU A 126 -6.16 6.75 -4.39
CA LEU A 126 -5.44 7.56 -5.38
C LEU A 126 -4.34 6.78 -6.13
N VAL A 127 -4.16 5.46 -5.88
CA VAL A 127 -3.17 4.64 -6.60
C VAL A 127 -3.46 4.54 -8.11
N LEU A 128 -4.72 4.54 -8.52
CA LEU A 128 -5.05 4.59 -9.95
C LEU A 128 -4.74 5.98 -10.54
N PRO A 129 -5.24 7.10 -9.96
CA PRO A 129 -4.88 8.45 -10.39
C PRO A 129 -3.37 8.73 -10.48
N GLN A 130 -2.54 8.18 -9.60
CA GLN A 130 -1.10 8.50 -9.63
C GLN A 130 -0.40 8.05 -10.91
N PHE A 131 -0.93 7.06 -11.65
CA PHE A 131 -0.36 6.66 -12.94
C PHE A 131 -0.42 7.79 -13.99
N TYR A 132 -1.28 8.79 -13.81
CA TYR A 132 -1.40 9.94 -14.70
C TYR A 132 -0.52 11.13 -14.28
N LEU A 133 0.19 11.03 -13.15
CA LEU A 133 1.09 12.08 -12.69
C LEU A 133 2.42 12.07 -13.48
N PRO A 134 3.07 13.24 -13.63
CA PRO A 134 4.46 13.30 -14.10
C PRO A 134 5.41 12.59 -13.11
N ALA A 135 6.65 12.32 -13.53
CA ALA A 135 7.64 11.59 -12.74
C ALA A 135 7.75 12.09 -11.28
N TYR A 136 7.93 13.40 -11.09
CA TYR A 136 8.01 14.00 -9.75
C TYR A 136 6.72 13.82 -8.93
N GLY A 137 5.54 13.83 -9.58
CA GLY A 137 4.26 13.60 -8.91
C GLY A 137 4.12 12.16 -8.42
N ARG A 138 4.59 11.18 -9.21
CA ARG A 138 4.64 9.77 -8.79
C ARG A 138 5.60 9.56 -7.61
N MET A 139 6.79 10.16 -7.66
CA MET A 139 7.74 10.14 -6.56
C MET A 139 7.15 10.74 -5.27
N ALA A 140 6.54 11.92 -5.38
CA ALA A 140 5.87 12.59 -4.27
C ALA A 140 4.73 11.74 -3.69
N PHE A 141 3.96 11.07 -4.55
CA PHE A 141 2.93 10.13 -4.13
C PHE A 141 3.51 8.98 -3.28
N GLY A 142 4.61 8.37 -3.72
CA GLY A 142 5.29 7.32 -2.96
C GLY A 142 5.75 7.79 -1.58
N VAL A 143 6.34 8.98 -1.50
CA VAL A 143 6.75 9.60 -0.22
C VAL A 143 5.54 9.89 0.67
N ALA A 144 4.46 10.43 0.11
CA ALA A 144 3.21 10.68 0.84
C ALA A 144 2.62 9.38 1.39
N PHE A 145 2.71 8.29 0.64
CA PHE A 145 2.24 6.96 1.05
C PHE A 145 3.01 6.46 2.28
N LEU A 146 4.35 6.60 2.27
CA LEU A 146 5.18 6.30 3.43
C LEU A 146 4.83 7.20 4.63
N ALA A 147 4.65 8.50 4.43
CA ALA A 147 4.26 9.43 5.48
C ALA A 147 2.91 9.04 6.12
N ALA A 148 1.93 8.62 5.31
CA ALA A 148 0.64 8.13 5.78
C ALA A 148 0.75 6.82 6.59
N ALA A 149 1.64 5.91 6.18
CA ALA A 149 1.93 4.69 6.93
C ALA A 149 2.56 5.01 8.30
N ILE A 150 3.54 5.92 8.34
CA ILE A 150 4.18 6.40 9.58
C ILE A 150 3.13 7.07 10.48
N TRP A 151 2.27 7.92 9.92
CA TRP A 151 1.18 8.56 10.64
C TRP A 151 0.27 7.53 11.33
N LEU A 152 -0.18 6.51 10.60
CA LEU A 152 -1.02 5.46 11.16
C LEU A 152 -0.32 4.76 12.35
N VAL A 153 0.96 4.42 12.21
CA VAL A 153 1.74 3.80 13.29
C VAL A 153 1.88 4.73 14.49
N ALA A 154 2.19 6.00 14.27
CA ALA A 154 2.32 7.00 15.33
C ALA A 154 1.03 7.16 16.13
N ARG A 155 -0.13 7.26 15.45
CA ARG A 155 -1.45 7.38 16.10
C ARG A 155 -1.79 6.14 16.93
N GLN A 156 -1.43 4.95 16.47
CA GLN A 156 -1.62 3.71 17.24
C GLN A 156 -0.74 3.66 18.48
N SER A 157 0.53 4.06 18.35
CA SER A 157 1.46 4.11 19.49
C SER A 157 1.02 5.12 20.53
N ALA A 158 0.55 6.30 20.12
CA ALA A 158 0.02 7.32 21.04
C ALA A 158 -1.23 6.84 21.80
N ARG A 159 -2.14 6.12 21.13
CA ARG A 159 -3.32 5.52 21.77
C ARG A 159 -2.91 4.51 22.85
N MET A 160 -2.01 3.59 22.52
CA MET A 160 -1.55 2.55 23.45
C MET A 160 -0.88 3.14 24.69
N ARG A 161 -0.06 4.19 24.53
CA ARG A 161 0.55 4.89 25.68
C ARG A 161 -0.51 5.47 26.61
N ARG A 162 -1.57 6.09 26.08
CA ARG A 162 -2.68 6.62 26.90
C ARG A 162 -3.43 5.54 27.66
N GLU A 163 -3.68 4.39 27.03
CA GLU A 163 -4.36 3.26 27.67
C GLU A 163 -3.52 2.69 28.83
N ILE A 164 -2.20 2.56 28.66
CA ILE A 164 -1.28 2.12 29.72
C ILE A 164 -1.23 3.14 30.87
N SER A 165 -1.09 4.43 30.57
CA SER A 165 -1.06 5.48 31.60
C SER A 165 -2.37 5.54 32.40
N ALA A 166 -3.53 5.39 31.74
CA ALA A 166 -4.83 5.36 32.41
C ALA A 166 -4.97 4.14 33.32
N ALA A 167 -4.50 2.96 32.89
CA ALA A 167 -4.51 1.75 33.70
C ALA A 167 -3.62 1.90 34.96
N ALA A 168 -2.44 2.49 34.83
CA ALA A 168 -1.53 2.73 35.97
C ALA A 168 -2.11 3.70 37.00
N VAL A 169 -2.81 4.76 36.56
CA VAL A 169 -3.49 5.69 37.47
C VAL A 169 -4.66 5.01 38.19
N SER A 170 -5.41 4.15 37.49
CA SER A 170 -6.48 3.35 38.10
C SER A 170 -5.93 2.43 39.18
N SER A 171 -4.88 1.66 38.91
CA SER A 171 -4.29 0.74 39.90
C SER A 171 -3.75 1.45 41.14
N ALA A 172 -3.14 2.63 40.98
CA ALA A 172 -2.63 3.42 42.10
C ALA A 172 -3.75 3.92 43.03
N ARG A 173 -4.94 4.24 42.49
CA ARG A 173 -6.10 4.64 43.30
C ARG A 173 -6.66 3.51 44.15
N TRP A 174 -6.60 2.26 43.68
CA TRP A 174 -7.06 1.10 44.46
C TRP A 174 -6.09 0.73 45.59
N SER A 175 -4.80 1.01 45.44
CA SER A 175 -3.80 0.72 46.48
C SER A 175 -3.78 1.71 47.65
N THR A 176 -4.30 2.92 47.49
CA THR A 176 -4.27 3.97 48.53
C THR A 176 -5.61 4.16 49.26
N GLY A 177 -6.62 3.32 48.96
CA GLY A 177 -7.98 3.42 49.48
C GLY A 177 -8.35 2.38 50.54
N GLY A 178 -7.37 1.66 51.10
CA GLY A 178 -7.53 0.76 52.26
C GLY A 178 -6.70 1.27 53.42
#